data_AF-A0A0V0GR49-F1
#
_entry.id   AF-A0A0V0GR49-F1
#
_cell.length_a   1.000
_cell.length_b   1.000
_cell.length_c   1.000
_cell.angle_alpha   90.00
_cell.angle_beta   90.00
_cell.angle_gamma   90.00
#
_symmetry.space_group_name_H-M   'P 1'
#
loop_
_entity.id
_entity.type
_entity.pdbx_description
1 polymer ?
#
loop_
_entity_poly.entity_id
_entity_poly.type
_entity_poly.pdbx_seq_one_letter_code
_entity_poly.pdbx_strand_id
1 'polypeptide(L)'
;SSSRLNANFAADDLLLGDQLATLASKAEIAPNLLQPGVVVYDGVCHLCHNGVKWVIKADRDKKIKFCCLQSKAAEPYMSVCDLDRDDVRRRFLFIEGPGLYHQGSTG
;
A
#
# COMPACT_ATOMS: atom_id res chain seq x y z
N SER A 1 2.71 6.47 -56.33
CA SER A 1 1.50 6.33 -55.49
C SER A 1 1.68 5.17 -54.54
N SER A 2 1.52 5.47 -53.25
CA SER A 2 1.83 4.65 -52.07
C SER A 2 1.10 3.32 -51.99
N SER A 3 1.79 2.28 -51.54
CA SER A 3 1.57 1.65 -50.21
C SER A 3 2.31 0.30 -50.16
N ARG A 4 3.47 0.26 -49.47
CA ARG A 4 4.06 -1.00 -49.02
C ARG A 4 3.57 -1.26 -47.60
N LEU A 5 2.75 -2.29 -47.44
CA LEU A 5 2.55 -2.97 -46.16
C LEU A 5 3.91 -3.57 -45.77
N ASN A 6 4.47 -3.17 -44.63
CA ASN A 6 5.62 -3.85 -44.06
C ASN A 6 5.24 -4.34 -42.66
N ALA A 7 4.98 -5.64 -42.58
CA ALA A 7 4.88 -6.38 -41.34
C ALA A 7 6.30 -6.51 -40.75
N ASN A 8 6.51 -5.97 -39.55
CA ASN A 8 7.63 -6.33 -38.69
C ASN A 8 7.05 -6.71 -37.32
N PHE A 9 6.70 -7.99 -37.17
CA PHE A 9 6.33 -8.61 -35.91
C PHE A 9 7.36 -9.71 -35.67
N ALA A 10 8.40 -9.42 -34.86
CA ALA A 10 9.30 -10.37 -34.19
C ALA A 10 10.63 -9.68 -33.84
N ALA A 11 10.67 -8.89 -32.77
CA ALA A 11 11.91 -8.52 -32.09
C ALA A 11 11.72 -8.01 -30.64
N ASP A 12 10.49 -7.64 -30.25
CA ASP A 12 10.24 -6.97 -28.96
C ASP A 12 9.77 -7.89 -27.82
N ASP A 13 9.62 -9.20 -28.07
CA ASP A 13 9.00 -10.14 -27.13
C ASP A 13 9.99 -10.73 -26.10
N LEU A 14 11.29 -10.67 -26.39
CA LEU A 14 12.32 -11.27 -25.51
C LEU A 14 12.85 -10.31 -24.42
N LEU A 15 12.65 -8.99 -24.60
CA LEU A 15 13.04 -7.97 -23.61
C LEU A 15 11.97 -7.74 -22.53
N LEU A 16 10.72 -8.10 -22.81
CA LEU A 16 9.61 -7.97 -21.87
C LEU A 16 9.65 -9.09 -20.80
N GLY A 17 10.17 -10.27 -21.18
CA GLY A 17 10.29 -11.43 -20.29
C GLY A 17 11.20 -11.20 -19.08
N ASP A 18 12.38 -10.59 -19.29
CA ASP A 18 13.34 -10.34 -18.22
C ASP A 18 12.86 -9.24 -17.23
N GLN A 19 12.13 -8.24 -17.72
CA GLN A 19 11.53 -7.21 -16.87
C GLN A 19 10.36 -7.77 -16.06
N LEU A 20 9.53 -8.63 -16.66
CA LEU A 20 8.44 -9.29 -15.96
C LEU A 20 8.97 -10.28 -14.92
N ALA A 21 10.05 -11.00 -15.21
CA ALA A 21 10.72 -11.88 -14.26
C ALA A 21 11.40 -11.10 -13.11
N THR A 22 11.94 -9.90 -13.39
CA THR A 22 12.51 -9.01 -12.35
C THR A 22 11.43 -8.38 -11.47
N LEU A 23 10.28 -8.01 -12.05
CA LEU A 23 9.11 -7.52 -11.31
C LEU A 23 8.44 -8.65 -10.50
N ALA A 24 8.35 -9.85 -11.07
CA ALA A 24 7.84 -11.04 -10.42
C ALA A 24 8.74 -11.46 -9.26
N SER A 25 10.05 -11.54 -9.44
CA SER A 25 10.98 -11.87 -8.34
C SER A 25 10.99 -10.82 -7.23
N LYS A 26 10.76 -9.53 -7.53
CA LYS A 26 10.55 -8.50 -6.49
C LYS A 26 9.22 -8.68 -5.74
N ALA A 27 8.18 -9.16 -6.41
CA ALA A 27 6.87 -9.43 -5.81
C ALA A 27 6.85 -10.76 -5.02
N GLU A 28 7.62 -11.77 -5.45
CA GLU A 28 7.61 -13.13 -4.91
C GLU A 28 8.55 -13.33 -3.70
N ILE A 29 9.46 -12.39 -3.42
CA ILE A 29 10.37 -12.45 -2.25
C ILE A 29 9.74 -11.95 -0.94
N ALA A 30 8.50 -11.48 -0.92
CA ALA A 30 7.96 -10.82 0.28
C ALA A 30 6.80 -11.55 0.98
N PRO A 31 7.05 -12.70 1.64
CA PRO A 31 6.11 -13.22 2.64
C PRO A 31 6.00 -12.29 3.88
N ASN A 32 6.78 -11.20 3.93
CA ASN A 32 6.75 -10.14 4.95
C ASN A 32 6.34 -8.75 4.40
N LEU A 33 5.67 -8.68 3.24
CA LEU A 33 5.37 -7.39 2.58
C LEU A 33 4.53 -6.46 3.48
N LEU A 34 3.67 -7.04 4.31
CA LEU A 34 2.84 -6.34 5.28
C LEU A 34 3.33 -6.64 6.69
N GLN A 35 3.67 -5.58 7.42
CA GLN A 35 4.07 -5.71 8.81
C GLN A 35 2.83 -5.59 9.70
N PRO A 36 2.67 -6.47 10.71
CA PRO A 36 1.63 -6.29 11.71
C PRO A 36 1.94 -5.08 12.60
N GLY A 37 0.91 -4.57 13.27
CA GLY A 37 1.00 -3.42 14.16
C GLY A 37 1.14 -2.10 13.41
N VAL A 38 0.47 -1.96 12.26
CA VAL A 38 0.51 -0.75 11.43
C VAL A 38 -0.79 0.04 11.60
N VAL A 39 -0.67 1.31 11.95
CA VAL A 39 -1.78 2.28 11.89
C VAL A 39 -1.76 2.98 10.54
N VAL A 40 -2.79 2.75 9.72
CA VAL A 40 -3.08 3.52 8.51
C VAL A 40 -4.01 4.68 8.85
N TYR A 41 -3.67 5.89 8.42
CA TYR A 41 -4.42 7.11 8.72
C TYR A 41 -4.34 8.14 7.60
N ASP A 42 -5.31 9.05 7.53
CA ASP A 42 -5.24 10.20 6.61
C ASP A 42 -4.21 11.24 7.11
N GLY A 43 -3.09 11.37 6.38
CA GLY A 43 -2.01 12.29 6.69
C GLY A 43 -2.32 13.78 6.44
N VAL A 44 -3.35 14.12 5.67
CA VAL A 44 -3.79 15.51 5.43
C VAL A 44 -4.90 15.94 6.38
N CYS A 45 -5.48 15.00 7.13
CA CYS A 45 -6.50 15.28 8.13
C CYS A 45 -5.87 15.75 9.45
N HIS A 46 -6.14 17.00 9.83
CA HIS A 46 -5.64 17.60 11.08
C HIS A 46 -6.01 16.80 12.33
N LEU A 47 -7.24 16.26 12.36
CA LEU A 47 -7.71 15.46 13.47
C LEU A 47 -6.98 14.12 13.55
N CYS A 48 -6.78 13.45 12.40
CA CYS A 48 -6.01 12.20 12.34
C CYS A 48 -4.56 12.43 12.79
N HIS A 49 -3.96 13.54 12.36
CA HIS A 49 -2.62 13.93 12.78
C HIS A 49 -2.48 14.08 14.30
N ASN A 50 -3.48 14.67 14.97
CA ASN A 50 -3.50 14.78 16.43
C ASN A 50 -3.68 13.41 17.11
N GLY A 51 -4.53 12.55 16.55
CA GLY A 51 -4.68 11.18 17.04
C GLY A 51 -3.39 10.36 16.92
N VAL A 52 -2.67 10.45 15.79
CA VAL A 52 -1.34 9.80 15.64
C VAL A 52 -0.36 10.28 16.70
N LYS A 53 -0.30 11.59 16.97
CA LYS A 53 0.55 12.15 18.05
C LYS A 53 0.18 11.57 19.42
N TRP A 54 -1.09 11.31 19.69
CA TRP A 54 -1.52 10.66 20.92
C TRP A 54 -1.07 9.20 20.98
N VAL A 55 -1.23 8.43 19.89
CA VAL A 55 -0.78 7.04 19.81
C VAL A 55 0.73 6.93 20.02
N ILE A 56 1.52 7.82 19.38
CA ILE A 56 3.00 7.86 19.56
C ILE A 56 3.38 8.07 21.03
N LYS A 57 2.63 8.89 21.77
CA LYS A 57 2.88 9.12 23.21
C LYS A 57 2.50 7.91 24.06
N ALA A 58 1.46 7.17 23.66
CA ALA A 58 0.99 5.99 24.36
C ALA A 58 1.86 4.74 24.09
N ASP A 59 2.40 4.61 22.88
CA ASP A 59 3.25 3.48 22.45
C ASP A 59 4.70 3.63 22.94
N ARG A 60 4.90 3.43 24.23
CA ARG A 60 6.22 3.57 24.88
C ARG A 60 7.28 2.62 24.33
N ASP A 61 6.84 1.44 23.90
CA ASP A 61 7.72 0.39 23.37
C ASP A 61 7.99 0.54 21.87
N LYS A 62 7.37 1.52 21.20
CA LYS A 62 7.49 1.78 19.75
C LYS A 62 7.13 0.55 18.90
N LYS A 63 6.11 -0.19 19.32
CA LYS A 63 5.63 -1.40 18.63
C LYS A 63 4.74 -1.07 17.43
N ILE A 64 4.16 0.13 17.42
CA ILE A 64 3.21 0.57 16.40
C ILE A 64 3.96 1.35 15.32
N LYS A 65 3.69 0.99 14.07
CA LYS A 65 4.17 1.71 12.87
C LYS A 65 3.05 2.53 12.28
N PHE A 66 3.41 3.59 11.57
CA PHE A 66 2.43 4.52 11.01
C PHE A 66 2.58 4.60 9.50
N CYS A 67 1.45 4.55 8.79
CA CYS A 67 1.38 4.60 7.34
C CYS A 67 0.37 5.68 6.94
N CYS A 68 0.83 6.71 6.24
CA CYS A 68 -0.09 7.69 5.66
C CYS A 68 -0.85 7.05 4.51
N LEU A 69 -2.17 7.22 4.49
CA LEU A 69 -3.06 6.74 3.44
C LEU A 69 -2.58 7.19 2.06
N GLN A 70 -2.07 8.42 1.93
CA GLN A 70 -1.56 9.00 0.68
C GLN A 70 -0.31 8.32 0.12
N SER A 71 0.38 7.51 0.93
CA SER A 71 1.63 6.87 0.52
C SER A 71 1.38 5.64 -0.34
N LYS A 72 2.31 5.31 -1.24
CA LYS A 72 2.33 4.03 -1.96
C LYS A 72 2.41 2.83 -1.01
N ALA A 73 2.99 3.02 0.17
CA ALA A 73 3.10 1.98 1.19
C ALA A 73 1.74 1.55 1.74
N ALA A 74 0.68 2.37 1.63
CA ALA A 74 -0.65 2.03 2.10
C ALA A 74 -1.41 1.08 1.15
N GLU A 75 -1.08 1.09 -0.15
CA GLU A 75 -1.76 0.31 -1.18
C GLU A 75 -1.88 -1.19 -0.84
N PRO A 76 -0.80 -1.90 -0.43
CA PRO A 76 -0.92 -3.32 -0.12
C PRO A 76 -1.74 -3.58 1.15
N TYR A 77 -1.72 -2.65 2.12
CA TYR A 77 -2.55 -2.76 3.33
C TYR A 77 -4.03 -2.61 3.02
N MET A 78 -4.41 -1.71 2.11
CA MET A 78 -5.80 -1.51 1.69
C MET A 78 -6.30 -2.69 0.88
N SER A 79 -5.48 -3.17 -0.07
CA SER A 79 -5.82 -4.31 -0.91
C SER A 79 -6.10 -5.58 -0.11
N VAL A 80 -5.27 -5.87 0.90
CA VAL A 80 -5.43 -7.08 1.72
C VAL A 80 -6.59 -6.97 2.72
N CYS A 81 -7.00 -5.75 3.08
CA CYS A 81 -8.16 -5.54 3.94
C CYS A 81 -9.48 -5.37 3.17
N ASP A 82 -9.43 -5.38 1.83
CA ASP A 82 -10.57 -5.09 0.94
C ASP A 82 -11.24 -3.74 1.28
N LEU A 83 -10.41 -2.70 1.45
CA LEU A 83 -10.86 -1.36 1.82
C LEU A 83 -10.50 -0.33 0.76
N ASP A 84 -11.39 0.64 0.56
CA ASP A 84 -11.14 1.80 -0.28
C ASP A 84 -10.58 2.98 0.52
N ARG A 85 -9.94 3.92 -0.18
CA ARG A 85 -9.35 5.12 0.45
C ARG A 85 -10.39 5.96 1.19
N ASP A 86 -11.62 6.00 0.68
CA ASP A 86 -12.70 6.76 1.32
C ASP A 86 -13.16 6.14 2.64
N ASP A 87 -12.98 4.84 2.86
CA ASP A 87 -13.27 4.19 4.13
C ASP A 87 -12.35 4.67 5.26
N VAL A 88 -11.16 5.16 4.91
CA VAL A 88 -10.09 5.53 5.84
C VAL A 88 -9.97 7.05 6.02
N ARG A 89 -10.60 7.86 5.15
CA ARG A 89 -10.42 9.33 5.10
C ARG A 89 -10.75 10.09 6.39
N ARG A 90 -11.52 9.48 7.30
CA ARG A 90 -11.81 10.02 8.65
C ARG A 90 -11.67 8.98 9.77
N ARG A 91 -10.92 7.92 9.50
CA ARG A 91 -10.75 6.79 10.41
C ARG A 91 -9.27 6.43 10.52
N PHE A 92 -8.95 5.71 11.58
CA PHE A 92 -7.70 5.01 11.77
C PHE A 92 -7.97 3.53 11.53
N LEU A 93 -7.05 2.87 10.82
CA LEU A 93 -7.04 1.42 10.73
C LEU A 93 -5.82 0.91 11.46
N PHE A 94 -6.01 0.10 12.49
CA PHE A 94 -4.92 -0.67 13.08
C PHE A 94 -4.92 -2.07 12.50
N ILE A 95 -3.85 -2.43 11.80
CA ILE A 95 -3.72 -3.68 11.06
C ILE A 95 -2.87 -4.64 11.88
N GLU A 96 -3.49 -5.74 12.31
CA GLU A 96 -2.82 -6.83 13.03
C GLU A 96 -2.32 -7.91 12.08
N GLY A 97 -2.97 -8.06 10.93
CA GLY A 97 -2.59 -9.04 9.92
C GLY A 97 -3.48 -8.96 8.67
N PRO A 98 -3.30 -9.88 7.72
CA PRO A 98 -4.09 -9.92 6.51
C PRO A 98 -5.60 -10.05 6.80
N GLY A 99 -6.41 -9.09 6.34
CA GLY A 99 -7.85 -9.06 6.61
C GLY A 99 -8.25 -8.80 8.07
N LEU A 100 -7.28 -8.66 8.99
CA LEU A 100 -7.53 -8.42 10.41
C LEU A 100 -7.12 -6.99 10.77
N TYR A 101 -8.12 -6.14 10.94
CA TYR A 101 -7.94 -4.75 11.30
C TYR A 101 -9.01 -4.24 12.27
N HIS A 102 -8.67 -3.18 12.99
CA HIS A 102 -9.57 -2.45 13.87
C HIS A 102 -9.75 -1.03 13.37
N GLN A 103 -10.99 -0.55 13.34
CA GLN A 103 -11.29 0.83 12.96
C GLN A 103 -11.46 1.70 14.21
N GLY A 104 -10.86 2.89 14.18
CA GLY A 104 -11.05 3.92 15.20
C GLY A 104 -11.40 5.24 14.56
N SER A 105 -12.15 6.08 15.26
CA SER A 105 -12.38 7.48 14.88
C SER A 105 -11.97 8.39 16.03
N THR A 106 -11.50 9.57 15.68
CA THR A 106 -11.33 10.66 16.64
C THR A 106 -12.66 11.40 16.69
N GLY A 107 -13.33 11.33 17.84
CA GLY A 107 -14.58 12.05 18.12
C GLY A 107 -14.34 13.44 18.67
#